data_AF-A0A2N9Y6N5-F1
#
_entry.id   AF-A0A2N9Y6N5-F1
#
_cell.length_a   1.000
_cell.length_b   1.000
_cell.length_c   1.000
_cell.angle_alpha   90.00
_cell.angle_beta   90.00
_cell.angle_gamma   90.00
#
_symmetry.space_group_name_H-M   'P 1'
#
loop_
_entity.id
_entity.type
_entity.pdbx_description
1 polymer ?
#
loop_
_entity_poly.entity_id
_entity_poly.type
_entity_poly.pdbx_seq_one_letter_code
_entity_poly.pdbx_strand_id
1 'polypeptide(L)'
;MTTKPIYSKEWISLQEADHEFVVIKHNFRKTIDFLEQILSILNYDKELPYEDGLFQQQIALNLIRDEYFSDLELEILIPIIINIAVDGHISNIPLAREVLFNNAFNSNDIVRKKMTSMFDNFLKSEDDFIYMRLIELLIFLNYNDLRKILIDKCKNSTDENIVNLYTSFIQDYDWL
;
A
#
# COMPACT_ATOMS: atom_id res chain seq x y z
N MET A 1 34.03 -34.98 -13.81
CA MET A 1 33.92 -33.85 -14.76
C MET A 1 32.83 -32.93 -14.26
N THR A 2 33.18 -31.71 -13.84
CA THR A 2 32.20 -30.66 -13.52
C THR A 2 32.05 -29.80 -14.77
N THR A 3 30.98 -30.01 -15.53
CA THR A 3 30.59 -29.12 -16.63
C THR A 3 30.19 -27.77 -16.05
N LYS A 4 30.97 -26.71 -16.35
CA LYS A 4 30.56 -25.34 -16.03
C LYS A 4 29.23 -25.05 -16.74
N PRO A 5 28.22 -24.50 -16.07
CA PRO A 5 26.98 -24.13 -16.73
C PRO A 5 27.28 -23.08 -17.80
N ILE A 6 26.88 -23.37 -19.04
CA ILE A 6 26.96 -22.43 -20.16
C ILE A 6 25.67 -21.63 -20.11
N TYR A 7 25.75 -20.41 -19.58
CA TYR A 7 24.63 -19.47 -19.64
C TYR A 7 24.56 -18.84 -21.03
N SER A 8 23.35 -18.57 -21.52
CA SER A 8 23.17 -17.84 -22.77
C SER A 8 23.68 -16.40 -22.63
N LYS A 9 23.97 -15.72 -23.74
CA LYS A 9 24.41 -14.32 -23.70
C LYS A 9 23.36 -13.42 -23.04
N GLU A 10 22.09 -13.71 -23.29
CA GLU A 10 20.94 -13.02 -22.71
C GLU A 10 20.91 -13.14 -21.18
N TRP A 11 21.25 -14.32 -20.64
CA TRP A 11 21.30 -14.53 -19.20
C TRP A 11 22.44 -13.74 -18.55
N ILE A 12 23.61 -13.67 -19.20
CA ILE A 12 24.74 -12.87 -18.70
C ILE A 12 24.37 -11.39 -18.70
N SER A 13 23.77 -10.88 -19.79
CA SER A 13 23.32 -9.49 -19.86
C SER A 13 22.26 -9.15 -18.83
N LEU A 14 21.35 -10.08 -18.53
CA LEU A 14 20.35 -9.90 -17.46
C LEU A 14 21.03 -9.78 -16.09
N GLN A 15 22.03 -10.61 -15.80
CA GLN A 15 22.77 -10.55 -14.53
C GLN A 15 23.57 -9.24 -14.38
N GLU A 16 24.15 -8.74 -15.47
CA GLU A 16 24.85 -7.46 -15.49
C GLU A 16 23.88 -6.29 -15.23
N ALA A 17 22.73 -6.29 -15.89
CA ALA A 17 21.70 -5.26 -15.70
C ALA A 17 21.12 -5.27 -14.27
N ASP A 18 20.88 -6.45 -13.69
CA ASP A 18 20.42 -6.59 -12.31
C ASP A 18 21.45 -6.02 -11.31
N HIS A 19 22.74 -6.33 -11.53
CA HIS A 19 23.81 -5.78 -10.70
C HIS A 19 23.89 -4.25 -10.79
N GLU A 20 23.85 -3.68 -12.00
CA GLU A 20 23.85 -2.24 -12.19
C GLU A 20 22.63 -1.57 -11.53
N PHE A 21 21.45 -2.19 -11.67
CA PHE A 21 20.22 -1.71 -11.04
C PHE A 21 20.34 -1.65 -9.51
N VAL A 22 20.88 -2.70 -8.87
CA VAL A 22 21.12 -2.73 -7.43
C VAL A 22 22.09 -1.62 -7.00
N VAL A 23 23.15 -1.38 -7.78
CA VAL A 23 24.12 -0.30 -7.49
C VAL A 23 23.48 1.08 -7.62
N ILE A 24 22.68 1.32 -8.65
CA ILE A 24 21.95 2.57 -8.85
C ILE A 24 20.96 2.79 -7.71
N LYS A 25 20.18 1.77 -7.33
CA LYS A 25 19.23 1.82 -6.22
C LYS A 25 19.93 2.21 -4.91
N HIS A 26 21.05 1.57 -4.60
CA HIS A 26 21.86 1.89 -3.41
C HIS A 26 22.40 3.32 -3.41
N ASN A 27 22.83 3.83 -4.57
CA ASN A 27 23.31 5.20 -4.68
C ASN A 27 22.16 6.21 -4.61
N PHE A 28 20.99 5.88 -5.15
CA PHE A 28 19.78 6.69 -5.06
C PHE A 28 19.32 6.85 -3.60
N ARG A 29 19.34 5.77 -2.80
CA ARG A 29 19.03 5.83 -1.36
C ARG A 29 19.90 6.82 -0.57
N LYS A 30 21.09 7.16 -1.08
CA LYS A 30 22.04 8.07 -0.44
C LYS A 30 21.86 9.54 -0.86
N THR A 31 20.98 9.85 -1.80
CA THR A 31 20.73 11.24 -2.18
C THR A 31 20.00 11.96 -1.04
N ILE A 32 20.27 13.26 -0.91
CA ILE A 32 19.74 14.08 0.19
C ILE A 32 18.21 14.22 0.09
N ASP A 33 17.69 14.16 -1.13
CA ASP A 33 16.29 14.34 -1.50
C ASP A 33 15.55 13.02 -1.74
N PHE A 34 16.15 11.87 -1.41
CA PHE A 34 15.56 10.56 -1.69
C PHE A 34 14.11 10.43 -1.19
N LEU A 35 13.85 10.78 0.07
CA LEU A 35 12.50 10.71 0.62
C LEU A 35 11.55 11.69 -0.08
N GLU A 36 12.01 12.90 -0.39
CA GLU A 36 11.21 13.93 -1.07
C GLU A 36 10.80 13.47 -2.48
N GLN A 37 11.71 12.82 -3.22
CA GLN A 37 11.41 12.24 -4.52
C GLN A 37 10.37 11.11 -4.41
N ILE A 38 10.50 10.22 -3.43
CA ILE A 38 9.50 9.16 -3.19
C ILE A 38 8.14 9.77 -2.85
N LEU A 39 8.10 10.79 -1.99
CA LEU A 39 6.86 11.47 -1.62
C LEU A 39 6.21 12.16 -2.81
N SER A 40 6.99 12.79 -3.68
CA SER A 40 6.50 13.41 -4.91
C SER A 40 5.83 12.38 -5.82
N ILE A 41 6.47 11.22 -6.00
CA ILE A 41 5.95 10.13 -6.84
C ILE A 41 4.68 9.50 -6.22
N LEU A 42 4.66 9.29 -4.91
CA LEU A 42 3.49 8.69 -4.24
C LEU A 42 2.26 9.61 -4.28
N ASN A 43 2.47 10.92 -4.08
CA ASN A 43 1.44 11.95 -4.12
C ASN A 43 1.15 12.46 -5.55
N TYR A 44 1.60 11.72 -6.56
CA TYR A 44 1.38 12.06 -7.95
C TYR A 44 -0.07 12.51 -8.19
N ASP A 45 -0.20 13.77 -8.63
CA ASP A 45 -1.47 14.42 -8.88
C ASP A 45 -2.12 13.80 -10.13
N LYS A 46 -3.44 13.66 -10.15
CA LYS A 46 -4.20 13.00 -11.24
C LYS A 46 -4.08 13.74 -12.60
N GLU A 47 -3.22 14.76 -12.70
CA GLU A 47 -3.05 15.69 -13.81
C GLU A 47 -1.90 15.37 -14.80
N LEU A 48 -0.88 14.54 -14.48
CA LEU A 48 0.03 14.04 -15.56
C LEU A 48 -0.70 13.01 -16.46
N PRO A 49 -0.13 12.58 -17.60
CA PRO A 49 -0.69 11.46 -18.34
C PRO A 49 -0.87 10.26 -17.42
N TYR A 50 -2.12 9.82 -17.29
CA TYR A 50 -2.59 8.85 -16.30
C TYR A 50 -1.74 7.58 -16.22
N GLU A 51 -1.22 7.11 -17.35
CA GLU A 51 -0.43 5.88 -17.43
C GLU A 51 0.98 6.05 -16.81
N ASP A 52 1.62 7.19 -17.03
CA ASP A 52 3.01 7.42 -16.59
C ASP A 52 3.09 7.55 -15.06
N GLY A 53 2.16 8.30 -14.45
CA GLY A 53 2.18 8.52 -13.01
C GLY A 53 1.71 7.31 -12.20
N LEU A 54 0.78 6.49 -12.71
CA LEU A 54 0.40 5.23 -12.08
C LEU A 54 1.57 4.25 -12.03
N PHE A 55 2.31 4.14 -13.13
CA PHE A 55 3.50 3.30 -13.21
C PHE A 55 4.60 3.78 -12.25
N GLN A 56 4.82 5.10 -12.16
CA GLN A 56 5.77 5.66 -11.20
C GLN A 56 5.36 5.39 -9.75
N GLN A 57 4.08 5.56 -9.39
CA GLN A 57 3.59 5.22 -8.04
C GLN A 57 3.80 3.73 -7.74
N GLN A 58 3.60 2.85 -8.71
CA GLN A 58 3.89 1.42 -8.57
C GLN A 58 5.39 1.16 -8.31
N ILE A 59 6.29 1.84 -9.03
CA ILE A 59 7.74 1.75 -8.79
C ILE A 59 8.09 2.20 -7.37
N ALA A 60 7.54 3.34 -6.92
CA ALA A 60 7.79 3.84 -5.57
C ALA A 60 7.32 2.86 -4.50
N LEU A 61 6.12 2.26 -4.66
CA LEU A 61 5.63 1.25 -3.73
C LEU A 61 6.51 -0.01 -3.71
N ASN A 62 6.98 -0.49 -4.86
CA ASN A 62 7.94 -1.60 -4.93
C ASN A 62 9.24 -1.26 -4.19
N LEU A 63 9.75 -0.04 -4.39
CA LEU A 63 10.96 0.41 -3.71
C LEU A 63 10.76 0.42 -2.19
N ILE A 64 9.62 0.90 -1.70
CA ILE A 64 9.28 0.91 -0.26
C ILE A 64 9.11 -0.51 0.29
N ARG A 65 8.55 -1.43 -0.49
CA ARG A 65 8.44 -2.85 -0.12
C ARG A 65 9.81 -3.49 0.08
N ASP A 66 10.74 -3.18 -0.83
CA ASP A 66 12.01 -3.90 -0.96
C ASP A 66 13.16 -3.25 -0.16
N GLU A 67 12.97 -2.05 0.38
CA GLU A 67 13.99 -1.33 1.15
C GLU A 67 13.61 -1.11 2.61
N TYR A 68 14.64 -0.90 3.45
CA TYR A 68 14.45 -0.52 4.84
C TYR A 68 14.29 1.00 4.98
N PHE A 69 13.19 1.40 5.61
CA PHE A 69 12.91 2.77 6.01
C PHE A 69 12.95 2.87 7.53
N SER A 70 13.50 3.98 8.03
CA SER A 70 13.48 4.28 9.47
C SER A 70 12.07 4.61 9.93
N ASP A 71 11.81 4.45 11.24
CA ASP A 71 10.52 4.81 11.85
C ASP A 71 10.09 6.24 11.50
N LEU A 72 11.02 7.21 11.49
CA LEU A 72 10.72 8.60 11.13
C LEU A 72 10.25 8.77 9.68
N GLU A 73 10.83 8.00 8.76
CA GLU A 73 10.40 8.02 7.35
C GLU A 73 9.05 7.33 7.20
N LEU A 74 8.84 6.21 7.90
CA LEU A 74 7.57 5.47 7.89
C LEU A 74 6.42 6.30 8.48
N GLU A 75 6.66 7.10 9.52
CA GLU A 75 5.67 8.03 10.08
C GLU A 75 5.11 9.00 9.02
N ILE A 76 5.88 9.31 7.97
CA ILE A 76 5.48 10.17 6.85
C ILE A 76 4.86 9.35 5.71
N LEU A 77 5.46 8.20 5.36
CA LEU A 77 5.05 7.40 4.21
C LEU A 77 3.75 6.62 4.44
N ILE A 78 3.59 6.03 5.63
CA ILE A 78 2.46 5.13 5.92
C ILE A 78 1.08 5.79 5.71
N PRO A 79 0.82 7.03 6.14
CA PRO A 79 -0.46 7.71 5.85
C PRO A 79 -0.79 7.77 4.36
N ILE A 80 0.21 8.05 3.51
CA ILE A 80 0.02 8.15 2.06
C ILE A 80 -0.30 6.77 1.48
N ILE A 81 0.42 5.75 1.94
CA ILE A 81 0.21 4.36 1.48
C ILE A 81 -1.16 3.84 1.93
N ILE A 82 -1.62 4.21 3.14
CA ILE A 82 -2.99 3.94 3.59
C ILE A 82 -4.02 4.57 2.64
N ASN A 83 -3.85 5.83 2.26
CA ASN A 83 -4.74 6.47 1.29
C ASN A 83 -4.72 5.75 -0.06
N ILE A 84 -3.56 5.32 -0.56
CA ILE A 84 -3.49 4.55 -1.81
C ILE A 84 -4.20 3.19 -1.67
N ALA A 85 -4.08 2.52 -0.52
CA ALA A 85 -4.70 1.23 -0.28
C ALA A 85 -6.23 1.28 -0.12
N VAL A 86 -6.80 2.46 0.17
CA VAL A 86 -8.25 2.66 0.39
C VAL A 86 -8.89 3.44 -0.76
N ASP A 87 -8.31 4.54 -1.20
CA ASP A 87 -8.87 5.46 -2.21
C ASP A 87 -7.98 5.59 -3.47
N GLY A 88 -6.90 4.81 -3.54
CA GLY A 88 -6.02 4.82 -4.70
C GLY A 88 -6.62 4.16 -5.94
N HIS A 89 -5.80 4.14 -6.99
CA HIS A 89 -6.14 3.46 -8.23
C HIS A 89 -6.12 1.94 -8.06
N ILE A 90 -7.05 1.24 -8.72
CA ILE A 90 -7.24 -0.21 -8.59
C ILE A 90 -5.97 -1.03 -8.86
N SER A 91 -5.12 -0.58 -9.78
CA SER A 91 -3.85 -1.27 -10.10
C SER A 91 -2.83 -1.24 -8.97
N ASN A 92 -2.86 -0.21 -8.11
CA ASN A 92 -1.84 0.02 -7.08
C ASN A 92 -2.32 -0.37 -5.67
N ILE A 93 -3.64 -0.54 -5.47
CA ILE A 93 -4.21 -0.98 -4.18
C ILE A 93 -3.56 -2.27 -3.65
N PRO A 94 -3.43 -3.37 -4.44
CA PRO A 94 -2.87 -4.62 -3.92
C PRO A 94 -1.43 -4.44 -3.41
N LEU A 95 -0.62 -3.68 -4.16
CA LEU A 95 0.78 -3.42 -3.81
C LEU A 95 0.89 -2.51 -2.57
N ALA A 96 0.04 -1.49 -2.46
CA ALA A 96 -0.01 -0.64 -1.26
C ALA A 96 -0.37 -1.45 -0.01
N ARG A 97 -1.34 -2.38 -0.12
CA ARG A 97 -1.69 -3.31 0.96
C ARG A 97 -0.50 -4.18 1.36
N GLU A 98 0.22 -4.76 0.39
CA GLU A 98 1.43 -5.55 0.64
C GLU A 98 2.49 -4.75 1.41
N VAL A 99 2.75 -3.50 0.99
CA VAL A 99 3.69 -2.60 1.68
C VAL A 99 3.25 -2.38 3.14
N LEU A 100 1.97 -2.10 3.39
CA LEU A 100 1.45 -1.92 4.74
C LEU A 100 1.59 -3.19 5.58
N PHE A 101 1.29 -4.35 5.02
CA PHE A 101 1.44 -5.63 5.71
C PHE A 101 2.89 -5.87 6.12
N ASN A 102 3.84 -5.74 5.19
CA ASN A 102 5.26 -5.92 5.50
C ASN A 102 5.74 -4.96 6.59
N ASN A 103 5.25 -3.72 6.59
CA ASN A 103 5.61 -2.74 7.62
C ASN A 103 4.85 -2.96 8.95
N ALA A 104 3.66 -3.56 8.94
CA ALA A 104 2.91 -3.84 10.17
C ALA A 104 3.61 -4.87 11.07
N PHE A 105 4.34 -5.83 10.50
CA PHE A 105 5.14 -6.80 11.27
C PHE A 105 6.51 -6.27 11.69
N ASN A 106 7.07 -5.33 10.92
CA ASN A 106 8.47 -4.91 11.08
C ASN A 106 8.64 -3.56 11.80
N SER A 107 7.57 -2.80 12.02
CA SER A 107 7.63 -1.46 12.63
C SER A 107 6.99 -1.41 14.03
N ASN A 108 7.32 -0.37 14.80
CA ASN A 108 6.81 -0.06 16.14
C ASN A 108 5.31 0.32 16.17
N ASP A 109 4.47 -0.52 15.57
CA ASP A 109 3.00 -0.36 15.48
C ASP A 109 2.57 0.90 14.70
N ILE A 110 3.46 1.43 13.84
CA ILE A 110 3.23 2.70 13.10
C ILE A 110 2.00 2.57 12.21
N VAL A 111 1.88 1.45 11.47
CA VAL A 111 0.73 1.17 10.59
C VAL A 111 -0.57 1.21 11.36
N ARG A 112 -0.65 0.56 12.52
CA ARG A 112 -1.86 0.55 13.36
C ARG A 112 -2.18 1.93 13.89
N LYS A 113 -1.20 2.66 14.42
CA LYS A 113 -1.37 4.01 14.95
C LYS A 113 -1.92 4.96 13.90
N LYS A 114 -1.32 4.95 12.70
CA LYS A 114 -1.77 5.80 11.58
C LYS A 114 -3.15 5.41 11.09
N MET A 115 -3.40 4.13 10.90
CA MET A 115 -4.73 3.63 10.52
C MET A 115 -5.81 4.11 11.50
N THR A 116 -5.56 3.94 12.80
CA THR A 116 -6.48 4.38 13.86
C THR A 116 -6.71 5.90 13.80
N SER A 117 -5.64 6.69 13.64
CA SER A 117 -5.74 8.16 13.60
C SER A 117 -6.48 8.70 12.38
N MET A 118 -6.45 7.96 11.26
CA MET A 118 -7.10 8.34 10.00
C MET A 118 -8.50 7.76 9.87
N PHE A 119 -8.85 6.79 10.72
CA PHE A 119 -10.04 5.98 10.58
C PHE A 119 -11.33 6.80 10.53
N ASP A 120 -11.47 7.75 11.46
CA ASP A 120 -12.64 8.63 11.53
C ASP A 120 -12.79 9.51 10.28
N ASN A 121 -11.70 9.82 9.57
CA ASN A 121 -11.78 10.60 8.34
C ASN A 121 -12.34 9.75 7.20
N PHE A 122 -11.98 8.47 7.12
CA PHE A 122 -12.61 7.55 6.17
C PHE A 122 -14.11 7.37 6.49
N LEU A 123 -14.48 7.22 7.77
CA LEU A 123 -15.90 7.08 8.16
C LEU A 123 -16.76 8.33 7.88
N LYS A 124 -16.13 9.49 7.66
CA LYS A 124 -16.84 10.73 7.29
C LYS A 124 -17.07 10.86 5.79
N SER A 125 -16.42 10.05 4.95
CA SER A 125 -16.66 10.12 3.51
C SER A 125 -18.07 9.68 3.15
N GLU A 126 -18.66 8.79 3.96
CA GLU A 126 -19.96 8.16 3.70
C GLU A 126 -20.04 7.60 2.26
N ASP A 127 -18.91 7.03 1.81
CA ASP A 127 -18.72 6.47 0.48
C ASP A 127 -18.61 4.95 0.60
N ASP A 128 -19.50 4.25 -0.11
CA ASP A 128 -19.62 2.80 -0.07
C ASP A 128 -18.39 2.10 -0.66
N PHE A 129 -17.78 2.65 -1.72
CA PHE A 129 -16.52 2.14 -2.28
C PHE A 129 -15.36 2.27 -1.30
N ILE A 130 -15.24 3.41 -0.61
CA ILE A 130 -14.23 3.59 0.44
C ILE A 130 -14.44 2.57 1.56
N TYR A 131 -15.67 2.35 2.00
CA TYR A 131 -15.97 1.39 3.06
C TYR A 131 -15.64 -0.06 2.67
N MET A 132 -15.94 -0.47 1.43
CA MET A 132 -15.55 -1.79 0.92
C MET A 132 -14.03 -1.95 0.93
N ARG A 133 -13.29 -0.97 0.40
CA ARG A 133 -11.82 -1.07 0.32
C ARG A 133 -11.17 -0.98 1.70
N LEU A 134 -11.76 -0.22 2.61
CA LEU A 134 -11.32 -0.11 3.99
C LEU A 134 -11.53 -1.43 4.73
N ILE A 135 -12.69 -2.09 4.62
CA ILE A 135 -12.91 -3.38 5.30
C ILE A 135 -11.91 -4.43 4.82
N GLU A 136 -11.65 -4.49 3.51
CA GLU A 136 -10.69 -5.43 2.93
C GLU A 136 -9.28 -5.20 3.49
N LEU A 137 -8.85 -3.94 3.59
CA LEU A 137 -7.56 -3.59 4.18
C LEU A 137 -7.50 -3.98 5.67
N LEU A 138 -8.56 -3.72 6.44
CA LEU A 138 -8.60 -4.09 7.86
C LEU A 138 -8.62 -5.60 8.07
N ILE A 139 -9.25 -6.36 7.16
CA ILE A 139 -9.19 -7.83 7.15
C ILE A 139 -7.75 -8.27 6.87
N PHE A 140 -7.13 -7.71 5.83
CA PHE A 140 -5.77 -8.03 5.42
C PHE A 140 -4.75 -7.75 6.53
N LEU A 141 -4.93 -6.66 7.29
CA LEU A 141 -4.08 -6.29 8.43
C LEU A 141 -4.51 -6.93 9.77
N ASN A 142 -5.61 -7.69 9.80
CA ASN A 142 -6.17 -8.31 11.01
C ASN A 142 -6.52 -7.31 12.15
N TYR A 143 -7.09 -6.15 11.81
CA TYR A 143 -7.48 -5.10 12.77
C TYR A 143 -8.94 -5.23 13.21
N ASN A 144 -9.23 -6.27 13.98
CA ASN A 144 -10.59 -6.72 14.31
C ASN A 144 -11.45 -5.68 15.04
N ASP A 145 -10.82 -4.85 15.87
CA ASP A 145 -11.45 -3.75 16.59
C ASP A 145 -11.97 -2.67 15.63
N LEU A 146 -11.14 -2.20 14.69
CA LEU A 146 -11.55 -1.21 13.69
C LEU A 146 -12.63 -1.76 12.76
N ARG A 147 -12.56 -3.05 12.40
CA ARG A 147 -13.60 -3.68 11.58
C ARG A 147 -14.98 -3.62 12.24
N LYS A 148 -15.06 -3.87 13.56
CA LYS A 148 -16.32 -3.77 14.31
C LYS A 148 -16.91 -2.37 14.24
N ILE A 149 -16.07 -1.35 14.40
CA ILE A 149 -16.49 0.05 14.33
C ILE A 149 -17.03 0.39 12.92
N LEU A 150 -16.37 -0.06 11.85
CA LEU A 150 -16.86 0.16 10.47
C LEU A 150 -18.21 -0.53 10.25
N ILE A 151 -18.36 -1.78 10.68
CA ILE A 151 -19.60 -2.55 10.57
C ILE A 151 -20.74 -1.86 11.33
N ASP A 152 -20.48 -1.38 12.55
CA ASP A 152 -21.48 -0.65 13.34
C ASP A 152 -21.85 0.68 12.67
N LYS A 153 -20.90 1.38 12.03
CA LYS A 153 -21.19 2.58 11.23
C LYS A 153 -22.08 2.23 10.03
N CYS A 154 -21.82 1.13 9.33
CA CYS A 154 -22.64 0.71 8.18
C CYS A 154 -24.06 0.34 8.62
N LYS A 155 -24.19 -0.45 9.68
CA LYS A 155 -25.49 -0.92 10.23
C LYS A 155 -26.41 0.22 10.65
N ASN A 156 -25.83 1.29 11.20
CA ASN A 156 -26.58 2.44 11.71
C ASN A 156 -26.68 3.60 10.70
N SER A 157 -26.28 3.38 9.45
CA SER A 157 -26.39 4.38 8.39
C SER A 157 -27.84 4.60 7.95
N THR A 158 -28.14 5.81 7.52
CA THR A 158 -29.41 6.14 6.84
C THR A 158 -29.34 5.93 5.33
N ASP A 159 -28.14 5.71 4.78
CA ASP A 159 -27.92 5.41 3.36
C ASP A 159 -28.09 3.91 3.10
N GLU A 160 -29.05 3.55 2.25
CA GLU A 160 -29.36 2.16 1.90
C GLU A 160 -28.17 1.42 1.25
N ASN A 161 -27.34 2.09 0.45
CA ASN A 161 -26.16 1.48 -0.18
C ASN A 161 -25.16 1.05 0.89
N ILE A 162 -24.92 1.91 1.88
CA ILE A 162 -24.03 1.62 3.01
C ILE A 162 -24.61 0.51 3.91
N VAL A 163 -25.92 0.50 4.15
CA VAL A 163 -26.58 -0.58 4.89
C VAL A 163 -26.47 -1.91 4.14
N ASN A 164 -26.54 -1.91 2.81
CA ASN A 164 -26.34 -3.11 2.01
C ASN A 164 -24.94 -3.69 2.17
N LEU A 165 -23.90 -2.85 2.30
CA LEU A 165 -22.54 -3.33 2.59
C LEU A 165 -22.46 -4.14 3.88
N TYR A 166 -23.16 -3.75 4.94
CA TYR A 166 -23.22 -4.53 6.19
C TYR A 166 -23.72 -5.96 5.94
N THR A 167 -24.73 -6.10 5.08
CA THR A 167 -25.29 -7.40 4.72
C THR A 167 -24.25 -8.24 3.97
N SER A 168 -23.54 -7.64 3.00
CA SER A 168 -22.44 -8.31 2.27
C SER A 168 -21.29 -8.69 3.20
N PHE A 169 -20.92 -7.83 4.16
CA PHE A 169 -19.83 -8.14 5.09
C PHE A 169 -20.12 -9.35 5.98
N ILE A 170 -21.38 -9.53 6.40
CA ILE A 170 -21.79 -10.70 7.17
C ILE A 170 -21.82 -11.97 6.32
N GLN A 171 -22.25 -11.86 5.06
CA GLN A 171 -22.41 -13.01 4.17
C GLN A 171 -21.09 -13.51 3.57
N ASP A 172 -20.20 -12.61 3.18
CA ASP A 172 -19.02 -12.94 2.37
C ASP A 172 -17.74 -13.15 3.19
N TYR A 173 -17.70 -12.65 4.42
CA TYR A 173 -16.48 -12.63 5.23
C TYR A 173 -16.57 -13.43 6.54
N ASP A 174 -17.54 -14.35 6.65
CA ASP A 174 -17.75 -15.29 7.78
C ASP A 174 -17.42 -14.67 9.15
N TRP A 175 -18.28 -13.75 9.57
CA TRP A 175 -18.09 -12.95 10.80
C TRP A 175 -18.55 -13.62 12.10
N LEU A 176 -18.64 -14.95 12.12
CA LEU A 176 -18.97 -15.77 13.30
C LEU A 176 -17.79 -16.66 13.72
#